data_AF-A0A7V5GU99-F1
#
_entry.id   AF-A0A7V5GU99-F1
#
_cell.length_a   1.000
_cell.length_b   1.000
_cell.length_c   1.000
_cell.angle_alpha   90.00
_cell.angle_beta   90.00
_cell.angle_gamma   90.00
#
_symmetry.space_group_name_H-M   'P 1'
#
loop_
_entity.id
_entity.type
_entity.pdbx_description
1 polymer ?
#
loop_
_entity_poly.entity_id
_entity_poly.type
_entity_poly.pdbx_seq_one_letter_code
_entity_poly.pdbx_strand_id
1 'polypeptide(L)' 'QIPSAILRLRQGSGRLIRTSDDRGVVLVLDPRAVTKGYGARFRQALPGRVVVPNDDKQLTESIERFFEG' A
#
# COMPACT_ATOMS: atom_id res chain seq x y z
N GLN A 1 6.80 -10.57 -15.88
CA GLN A 1 5.83 -11.02 -14.86
C GLN A 1 5.63 -9.93 -13.81
N ILE A 2 4.41 -9.41 -13.70
CA ILE A 2 3.97 -8.34 -12.79
C ILE A 2 2.65 -8.70 -12.07
N PRO A 3 1.72 -9.48 -12.68
CA PRO A 3 0.48 -9.88 -12.02
C PRO A 3 0.68 -10.62 -10.69
N SER A 4 1.76 -11.39 -10.56
CA SER A 4 2.00 -12.22 -9.38
C SER A 4 2.37 -11.42 -8.13
N ALA A 5 3.08 -10.29 -8.26
CA ALA A 5 3.40 -9.42 -7.12
C ALA A 5 2.15 -8.71 -6.59
N ILE A 6 1.31 -8.22 -7.50
CA ILE A 6 0.02 -7.59 -7.16
C ILE A 6 -0.90 -8.61 -6.49
N LEU A 7 -1.02 -9.82 -7.04
CA LEU A 7 -1.87 -10.87 -6.50
C LEU A 7 -1.42 -11.29 -5.10
N ARG A 8 -0.11 -11.48 -4.89
CA ARG A 8 0.46 -11.77 -3.57
C ARG A 8 0.22 -10.63 -2.58
N LEU A 9 0.31 -9.37 -3.02
CA LEU A 9 0.05 -8.23 -2.15
C LEU A 9 -1.42 -8.17 -1.72
N ARG A 10 -2.36 -8.42 -2.64
CA ARG A 10 -3.79 -8.55 -2.30
C ARG A 10 -4.03 -9.67 -1.28
N GLN A 11 -3.45 -10.84 -1.51
CA GLN A 11 -3.57 -11.98 -0.58
C GLN A 11 -2.91 -11.71 0.78
N GLY A 12 -1.79 -10.99 0.81
CA GLY A 12 -1.12 -10.56 2.03
C GLY A 12 -1.94 -9.53 2.81
N SER A 13 -2.56 -8.56 2.13
CA SER A 13 -3.39 -7.54 2.76
C SER A 13 -4.61 -8.12 3.49
N GLY A 14 -5.23 -9.17 2.94
CA GLY A 14 -6.32 -9.90 3.62
C GLY A 14 -5.89 -10.69 4.86
N ARG A 15 -4.58 -10.81 5.14
CA ARG A 15 -4.07 -11.33 6.42
C ARG A 15 -3.92 -10.22 7.47
N LEU A 16 -3.77 -8.97 7.02
CA LEU A 16 -3.64 -7.79 7.87
C LEU A 16 -5.01 -7.24 8.28
N ILE A 17 -5.98 -7.22 7.35
CA ILE A 17 -7.35 -6.77 7.58
C ILE A 17 -8.28 -7.98 7.42
N ARG A 18 -8.73 -8.55 8.53
CA ARG A 18 -9.56 -9.76 8.61
C ARG A 18 -10.98 -9.49 9.10
N THR A 19 -11.16 -8.45 9.91
CA THR A 19 -12.46 -8.02 10.44
C THR A 19 -12.84 -6.64 9.90
N SER A 20 -14.11 -6.25 10.05
CA SER A 20 -14.61 -4.92 9.62
C SER A 20 -13.95 -3.76 10.37
N ASP A 21 -13.43 -4.03 11.56
CA ASP A 21 -12.88 -3.02 12.47
C ASP A 21 -11.35 -2.95 12.40
N ASP A 22 -10.72 -3.89 11.65
CA ASP A 22 -9.28 -3.91 11.46
C ASP A 22 -8.83 -2.71 10.63
N ARG A 23 -7.84 -1.99 11.12
CA ARG A 23 -7.15 -0.89 10.43
C ARG A 23 -5.67 -1.20 10.32
N GLY A 24 -5.05 -0.86 9.20
CA GLY A 24 -3.62 -1.10 9.01
C GLY A 24 -3.06 -0.42 7.78
N VAL A 25 -1.72 -0.34 7.74
CA VAL A 25 -0.96 0.24 6.64
C VAL A 25 -0.15 -0.86 5.97
N VAL A 26 -0.16 -0.89 4.63
CA VAL A 26 0.70 -1.77 3.84
C VAL A 26 1.81 -0.94 3.21
N LEU A 27 3.05 -1.17 3.62
CA LEU A 27 4.23 -0.47 3.11
C LEU A 27 4.90 -1.28 1.99
N VAL A 28 5.07 -0.66 0.82
CA VAL A 28 5.74 -1.27 -0.34
C VAL A 28 7.08 -0.58 -0.57
N LEU A 29 8.17 -1.25 -0.21
CA LEU A 29 9.54 -0.74 -0.32
C LEU A 29 10.19 -1.09 -1.67
N ASP A 30 9.44 -0.93 -2.76
CA ASP A 30 9.91 -1.19 -4.13
C ASP A 30 9.66 0.03 -5.02
N PRO A 31 10.70 0.81 -5.37
CA PRO A 31 10.58 1.99 -6.23
C PRO A 31 9.95 1.72 -7.61
N ARG A 32 10.00 0.47 -8.08
CA ARG A 32 9.40 0.06 -9.35
C ARG A 32 7.88 0.11 -9.33
N ALA A 33 7.26 0.04 -8.14
CA ALA A 33 5.82 0.20 -7.95
C ALA A 33 5.31 1.59 -8.36
N VAL A 34 6.19 2.59 -8.41
CA VAL A 34 5.85 3.96 -8.83
C VAL A 34 6.35 4.25 -10.24
N THR A 35 7.58 3.84 -10.55
CA THR A 35 8.33 4.28 -11.74
C THR A 35 7.97 3.54 -13.03
N LYS A 36 7.44 2.31 -12.94
CA LYS A 36 7.07 1.52 -14.12
C LYS A 36 5.57 1.65 -14.41
N GLY A 37 5.19 1.48 -15.68
CA GLY A 37 3.79 1.61 -16.15
C GLY A 37 2.76 0.68 -15.47
N TYR A 38 3.19 -0.23 -14.61
CA TYR A 38 2.30 -1.02 -13.77
C TYR A 38 1.93 -0.36 -12.43
N GLY A 39 2.52 0.78 -12.06
CA GLY A 39 2.17 1.48 -10.83
C GLY A 39 0.70 1.89 -10.77
N ALA A 40 0.11 2.22 -11.92
CA ALA A 40 -1.33 2.42 -12.04
C ALA A 40 -2.14 1.16 -11.70
N ARG A 41 -1.68 -0.02 -12.15
CA ARG A 41 -2.30 -1.31 -11.83
C ARG A 41 -2.16 -1.67 -10.35
N PHE A 42 -1.04 -1.32 -9.72
CA PHE A 42 -0.87 -1.48 -8.26
C PHE A 42 -1.89 -0.65 -7.48
N ARG A 43 -2.04 0.64 -7.84
CA ARG A 43 -3.01 1.53 -7.20
C ARG A 43 -4.44 1.07 -7.35
N GLN A 44 -4.80 0.50 -8.50
CA GLN A 44 -6.14 -0.04 -8.75
C GLN A 44 -6.39 -1.37 -8.05
N ALA A 45 -5.36 -2.15 -7.74
CA ALA A 45 -5.50 -3.50 -7.22
C ALA A 45 -5.62 -3.57 -5.70
N LEU A 46 -5.19 -2.54 -4.98
CA LEU A 46 -5.25 -2.48 -3.52
C LEU A 46 -6.45 -1.63 -3.07
N PRO A 47 -7.21 -2.09 -2.07
CA PRO A 47 -8.21 -1.26 -1.43
C PRO A 47 -7.55 -0.14 -0.61
N GLY A 48 -8.18 1.04 -0.61
CA GLY A 48 -7.74 2.17 0.21
C GLY A 48 -6.90 3.22 -0.53
N ARG A 49 -6.49 4.24 0.23
CA ARG A 49 -5.71 5.37 -0.29
C ARG A 49 -4.25 4.97 -0.46
N VAL A 50 -3.70 5.21 -1.66
CA VAL A 50 -2.26 5.05 -1.91
C VAL A 50 -1.53 6.37 -1.71
N VAL A 51 -0.47 6.37 -0.92
CA VAL A 51 0.41 7.51 -0.68
C VAL A 51 1.81 7.14 -1.17
N VAL A 52 2.46 8.07 -1.88
CA VAL A 52 3.85 7.94 -2.31
C VAL A 52 4.65 9.03 -1.61
N PRO A 53 5.32 8.72 -0.49
CA PRO A 53 6.11 9.70 0.24
C PRO A 53 7.39 10.04 -0.54
N ASN A 54 7.80 11.31 -0.49
CA ASN A 54 9.04 11.79 -1.10
C ASN A 54 10.25 11.65 -0.15
N ASP A 55 9.99 11.52 1.16
CA ASP A 55 10.99 11.36 2.21
C ASP A 55 10.41 10.63 3.44
N ASP A 56 11.29 10.26 4.37
CA ASP A 56 10.95 9.50 5.59
C ASP A 56 10.04 10.30 6.55
N LYS A 57 10.14 11.63 6.54
CA LYS A 57 9.30 12.49 7.36
C LYS A 57 7.85 12.40 6.90
N GLN A 58 7.63 12.55 5.60
CA GLN A 58 6.30 12.42 4.99
C GLN A 58 5.72 11.02 5.16
N LEU A 59 6.55 9.97 5.11
CA LEU A 59 6.13 8.60 5.40
C LEU A 59 5.57 8.49 6.83
N THR A 60 6.34 8.97 7.80
CA THR A 60 5.97 8.90 9.23
C THR A 60 4.69 9.69 9.50
N GLU A 61 4.62 10.95 9.04
CA GLU A 61 3.43 11.80 9.18
C GLU A 61 2.17 11.18 8.53
N SER A 62 2.34 10.44 7.43
CA SER A 62 1.21 9.77 6.75
C SER A 62 0.70 8.56 7.53
N ILE A 63 1.59 7.84 8.21
CA ILE A 63 1.23 6.71 9.08
C ILE A 63 0.53 7.21 10.34
N GLU A 64 1.11 8.21 11.02
CA GLU A 64 0.53 8.81 12.23
C GLU A 64 -0.90 9.31 11.96
N ARG A 65 -1.07 10.13 10.91
CA ARG A 65 -2.38 10.65 10.51
C ARG A 65 -3.41 9.56 10.20
N PHE A 66 -2.98 8.39 9.72
CA PHE A 66 -3.90 7.27 9.46
C PHE A 66 -4.42 6.63 10.75
N PHE A 67 -3.57 6.53 11.78
CA PHE A 67 -3.94 5.90 13.05
C PHE A 67 -4.58 6.86 14.06
N GLU A 68 -4.30 8.16 13.96
CA GLU A 68 -4.90 9.19 14.82
C GLU A 68 -6.30 9.64 14.37
N GLY A 69 -6.69 9.34 13.12
CA GLY A 69 -7.98 9.71 12.53
C GLY A 69 -9.08 8.68 12.65
#